data_AF-A0A942CV84-F1
#
_entry.id   AF-A0A942CV84-F1
#
_cell.length_a   1.000
_cell.length_b   1.000
_cell.length_c   1.000
_cell.angle_alpha   90.00
_cell.angle_beta   90.00
_cell.angle_gamma   90.00
#
_symmetry.space_group_name_H-M   'P 1'
#
loop_
_entity.id
_entity.type
_entity.pdbx_description
1 polymer ?
#
loop_
_entity_poly.entity_id
_entity_poly.type
_entity_poly.pdbx_seq_one_letter_code
_entity_poly.pdbx_strand_id
1 'polypeptide(L)'
;MKSVSGVDAVEVSLEKGVANVKMKPGNNATLKQLQEAITKNGFTMKPSNVIAAGKIALVNGQPQLQISGSNDGVKLVPDSVQAGNLSAMAGKPVLVEGTL
;
A
#
# COMPACT_ATOMS: atom_id res chain seq x y z
N MET A 1 17.67 -4.70 6.75
CA MET A 1 16.69 -3.83 6.04
C MET A 1 17.23 -2.98 4.87
N LYS A 2 18.55 -2.82 4.66
CA LYS A 2 19.14 -2.08 3.50
C LYS A 2 18.99 -2.77 2.11
N SER A 3 18.24 -3.86 2.00
CA SER A 3 18.25 -4.74 0.80
C SER A 3 16.93 -4.78 0.03
N VAL A 4 16.02 -3.83 0.25
CA VAL A 4 14.83 -3.70 -0.59
C VAL A 4 15.10 -2.64 -1.65
N SER A 5 15.17 -3.08 -2.91
CA SER A 5 15.28 -2.16 -4.05
C SER A 5 14.07 -1.22 -4.06
N GLY A 6 14.30 0.06 -3.76
CA GLY A 6 13.26 1.06 -3.69
C GLY A 6 13.10 1.75 -2.34
N VAL A 7 13.77 1.27 -1.28
CA VAL A 7 13.82 1.95 0.02
C VAL A 7 14.95 2.99 0.03
N ASP A 8 14.63 4.21 0.45
CA ASP A 8 15.56 5.33 0.63
C ASP A 8 16.16 5.31 2.05
N ALA A 9 15.31 5.28 3.07
CA ALA A 9 15.71 5.26 4.46
C ALA A 9 14.78 4.40 5.32
N VAL A 10 15.32 3.85 6.41
CA VAL A 10 14.54 3.15 7.43
C VAL A 10 14.94 3.71 8.79
N GLU A 11 13.96 4.13 9.57
CA GLU A 11 14.11 4.59 10.93
C GLU A 11 13.24 3.73 11.84
N VAL A 12 13.84 3.11 12.84
CA VAL A 12 13.14 2.21 13.78
C VAL A 12 13.18 2.84 15.16
N SER A 13 12.01 3.10 15.73
CA SER A 13 11.87 3.58 17.11
C SER A 13 11.43 2.42 17.99
N LEU A 14 12.36 1.86 18.75
CA LEU A 14 12.08 0.78 19.70
C LEU A 14 11.21 1.26 20.87
N GLU A 15 11.38 2.51 21.32
CA GLU A 15 10.53 3.10 22.37
C GLU A 15 9.05 3.14 21.97
N LYS A 16 8.77 3.44 20.70
CA LYS A 16 7.39 3.56 20.19
C LYS A 16 6.88 2.29 19.52
N GLY A 17 7.74 1.30 19.29
CA GLY A 17 7.40 0.08 18.56
C GLY A 17 7.03 0.33 17.10
N VAL A 18 7.55 1.39 16.47
CA VAL A 18 7.23 1.78 15.09
C VAL A 18 8.48 1.80 14.20
N ALA A 19 8.29 1.49 12.92
CA ALA A 19 9.31 1.62 11.89
C ALA A 19 8.81 2.55 10.78
N ASN A 20 9.52 3.64 10.55
CA ASN A 20 9.31 4.55 9.42
C ASN A 20 10.18 4.09 8.26
N VAL A 21 9.56 3.74 7.14
CA VAL A 21 10.26 3.37 5.91
C VAL A 21 10.01 4.45 4.87
N LYS A 22 11.06 5.18 4.49
CA LYS A 22 11.01 6.14 3.40
C LYS A 22 11.37 5.45 2.10
N MET A 23 10.51 5.59 1.11
CA MET A 23 10.70 5.00 -0.22
C MET A 23 11.37 6.00 -1.18
N LYS A 24 12.12 5.50 -2.16
CA LYS A 24 12.70 6.33 -3.23
C LYS A 24 11.59 6.86 -4.14
N PRO A 25 11.69 8.10 -4.66
CA PRO A 25 10.77 8.60 -5.67
C PRO A 25 10.78 7.69 -6.91
N GLY A 26 9.61 7.32 -7.43
CA GLY A 26 9.50 6.44 -8.61
C GLY A 26 9.99 5.01 -8.37
N ASN A 27 10.05 4.55 -7.12
CA ASN A 27 10.39 3.18 -6.83
C ASN A 27 9.32 2.20 -7.34
N ASN A 28 9.75 0.99 -7.66
CA ASN A 28 8.87 -0.11 -8.08
C ASN A 28 8.61 -1.11 -6.95
N ALA A 29 8.90 -0.75 -5.70
CA ALA A 29 8.71 -1.68 -4.60
C ALA A 29 7.22 -1.80 -4.28
N THR A 30 6.75 -3.04 -4.24
CA THR A 30 5.37 -3.33 -3.86
C THR A 30 5.25 -3.43 -2.34
N LEU A 31 4.04 -3.20 -1.83
CA LEU A 31 3.71 -3.43 -0.42
C LEU A 31 4.01 -4.88 -0.02
N LYS A 32 3.75 -5.83 -0.93
CA LYS A 32 4.08 -7.24 -0.71
C LYS A 32 5.58 -7.46 -0.55
N GLN A 33 6.41 -6.86 -1.41
CA GLN A 33 7.86 -6.92 -1.28
C GLN A 33 8.36 -6.27 0.00
N LEU A 34 7.73 -5.17 0.42
CA LEU A 34 8.03 -4.52 1.69
C LEU A 34 7.68 -5.43 2.88
N GLN A 35 6.50 -6.05 2.87
CA GLN A 35 6.07 -7.00 3.90
C GLN A 35 6.98 -8.22 3.96
N GLU A 36 7.28 -8.85 2.82
CA GLU A 36 8.22 -9.97 2.73
C GLU A 36 9.59 -9.60 3.28
N ALA A 37 10.09 -8.40 2.98
CA ALA A 37 11.35 -7.93 3.52
C ALA A 37 11.28 -7.73 5.04
N ILE A 38 10.21 -7.15 5.57
CA ILE A 38 10.02 -6.95 7.01
C ILE A 38 9.98 -8.31 7.73
N THR A 39 9.18 -9.26 7.22
CA THR A 39 9.06 -10.63 7.76
C THR A 39 10.38 -11.40 7.67
N LYS A 40 11.12 -11.29 6.56
CA LYS A 40 12.44 -11.92 6.41
C LYS A 40 13.47 -11.38 7.40
N ASN A 41 13.31 -10.14 7.88
CA ASN A 41 14.16 -9.58 8.94
C ASN A 41 13.68 -9.96 10.35
N GLY A 42 12.72 -10.88 10.49
CA GLY A 42 12.25 -11.39 11.78
C GLY A 42 11.13 -10.57 12.42
N PHE A 43 10.53 -9.62 11.70
CA PHE A 43 9.44 -8.79 12.20
C PHE A 43 8.09 -9.23 11.61
N THR A 44 7.14 -9.57 12.47
CA THR A 44 5.76 -9.89 12.05
C THR A 44 4.93 -8.61 12.03
N MET A 45 4.44 -8.22 10.85
CA MET A 45 3.47 -7.13 10.74
C MET A 45 2.12 -7.56 11.30
N LYS A 46 1.55 -6.72 12.17
CA LYS A 46 0.15 -6.84 12.58
C LYS A 46 -0.75 -6.22 11.51
N PRO A 47 -2.04 -6.61 11.45
CA PRO A 47 -3.02 -5.89 10.64
C PRO A 47 -2.93 -4.40 10.96
N SER A 48 -2.75 -3.59 9.93
CA SER A 48 -2.44 -2.17 10.07
C SER A 48 -3.36 -1.34 9.17
N ASN A 49 -3.78 -0.19 9.68
CA ASN A 49 -4.50 0.79 8.87
C ASN A 49 -3.53 1.39 7.86
N VAL A 50 -3.96 1.44 6.59
CA VAL A 50 -3.19 1.98 5.48
C VAL A 50 -4.00 3.06 4.81
N ILE A 51 -3.36 4.21 4.64
CA ILE A 51 -3.87 5.33 3.85
C ILE A 51 -3.03 5.39 2.59
N ALA A 52 -3.67 5.15 1.44
CA ALA A 52 -3.02 5.14 0.13
C ALA A 52 -3.69 6.13 -0.83
N ALA A 53 -2.87 6.95 -1.48
CA ALA A 53 -3.32 7.84 -2.55
C ALA A 53 -3.12 7.15 -3.90
N GLY A 54 -4.12 7.18 -4.77
CA GLY A 54 -4.10 6.41 -6.01
C GLY A 54 -5.18 6.80 -7.00
N LYS A 55 -5.31 6.02 -8.07
CA LYS A 55 -6.44 6.08 -9.00
C LYS A 55 -7.18 4.76 -8.98
N ILE A 56 -8.51 4.81 -9.04
CA ILE A 56 -9.31 3.59 -9.23
C ILE A 56 -9.23 3.20 -10.70
N ALA A 57 -8.82 1.96 -10.96
CA ALA A 57 -8.83 1.34 -12.28
C ALA A 57 -9.73 0.10 -12.25
N LEU A 58 -10.45 -0.15 -13.34
CA LEU A 58 -11.18 -1.40 -13.53
C LEU A 58 -10.26 -2.35 -14.29
N VAL A 59 -9.75 -3.36 -13.60
CA VAL A 59 -8.92 -4.42 -14.20
C VAL A 59 -9.76 -5.69 -14.22
N ASN A 60 -10.04 -6.22 -15.42
CA ASN A 60 -10.92 -7.39 -15.60
C ASN A 60 -12.29 -7.23 -14.93
N GLY A 61 -12.86 -6.02 -14.97
CA GLY A 61 -14.16 -5.71 -14.35
C GLY A 61 -14.14 -5.62 -12.82
N GLN A 62 -12.98 -5.71 -12.18
CA GLN A 62 -12.82 -5.57 -10.73
C GLN A 62 -12.15 -4.22 -10.39
N PRO A 63 -12.67 -3.46 -9.41
CA PRO A 63 -12.03 -2.23 -8.99
C PRO A 63 -10.71 -2.52 -8.27
N GLN A 64 -9.66 -1.87 -8.74
CA GLN A 64 -8.34 -1.88 -8.12
C GLN A 64 -7.88 -0.44 -7.88
N LEU A 65 -7.24 -0.20 -6.75
CA LEU A 65 -6.52 1.03 -6.47
C LEU A 65 -5.11 0.92 -7.04
N GLN A 66 -4.82 1.68 -8.09
CA GLN A 66 -3.45 1.92 -8.53
C GLN A 66 -2.82 2.96 -7.61
N ILE A 67 -1.86 2.54 -6.79
CA ILE A 67 -1.21 3.41 -5.81
C ILE A 67 -0.27 4.38 -6.55
N SER A 68 -0.36 5.67 -6.21
CA SER A 68 0.49 6.69 -6.81
C SER A 68 1.93 6.54 -6.35
N GLY A 69 2.87 6.53 -7.29
CA GLY A 69 4.31 6.42 -6.97
C GLY A 69 4.80 5.00 -6.72
N SER A 70 3.96 3.99 -6.92
CA SER A 70 4.34 2.58 -7.06
C SER A 70 3.66 1.97 -8.29
N ASN A 71 4.05 0.75 -8.65
CA ASN A 71 3.36 -0.04 -9.67
C ASN A 71 2.35 -1.03 -9.06
N ASP A 72 1.93 -0.79 -7.81
CA ASP A 72 0.96 -1.66 -7.14
C ASP A 72 -0.48 -1.36 -7.55
N GLY A 73 -1.21 -2.44 -7.85
CA GLY A 73 -2.66 -2.47 -7.89
C GLY A 73 -3.18 -3.27 -6.70
N VAL A 74 -3.91 -2.63 -5.79
CA VAL A 74 -4.57 -3.32 -4.68
C VAL A 74 -6.04 -3.52 -5.03
N LYS A 75 -6.52 -4.77 -5.00
CA LYS A 75 -7.94 -5.05 -5.20
C LYS A 75 -8.75 -4.37 -4.09
N LEU A 76 -9.71 -3.54 -4.48
CA LEU A 76 -10.62 -2.93 -3.54
C LEU A 76 -11.73 -3.93 -3.21
N VAL A 77 -11.84 -4.26 -1.92
CA VAL A 77 -12.96 -5.02 -1.38
C VAL A 77 -13.78 -4.03 -0.54
N PRO A 78 -15.07 -3.84 -0.85
CA PRO A 78 -15.90 -2.97 -0.04
C PRO A 78 -16.03 -3.48 1.38
N ASP A 79 -15.86 -2.59 2.36
CA ASP A 79 -16.08 -2.90 3.78
C ASP A 79 -17.58 -3.05 4.10
N SER A 80 -18.45 -2.54 3.24
CA SER A 80 -19.90 -2.77 3.31
C SER A 80 -20.53 -2.91 1.93
N VAL A 81 -21.69 -3.55 1.86
CA VAL A 81 -22.48 -3.78 0.62
C VAL A 81 -22.95 -2.45 -0.01
N GLN A 82 -22.85 -1.34 0.73
CA GLN A 82 -23.04 0.04 0.25
C GLN A 82 -21.75 0.66 -0.29
N ALA A 83 -20.98 -0.11 -1.05
CA ALA A 83 -19.93 0.44 -1.87
C ALA A 83 -20.58 1.43 -2.84
N GLY A 84 -20.35 2.74 -2.66
CA GLY A 84 -20.68 3.74 -3.66
C GLY A 84 -20.16 3.30 -5.03
N ASN A 85 -20.78 3.76 -6.11
CA ASN A 85 -20.51 3.26 -7.46
C ASN A 85 -19.03 3.49 -7.86
N LEU A 86 -18.14 2.53 -7.55
CA LEU A 86 -16.68 2.66 -7.72
C LEU A 86 -16.30 2.88 -9.19
N SER A 87 -17.14 2.39 -10.10
CA SER A 87 -17.06 2.64 -11.54
C SER A 87 -17.15 4.14 -11.88
N ALA A 88 -17.92 4.92 -11.13
CA ALA A 88 -18.03 6.38 -11.30
C ALA A 88 -16.79 7.15 -10.80
N MET A 89 -15.91 6.47 -10.05
CA MET A 89 -14.65 7.00 -9.55
C MET A 89 -13.44 6.54 -10.40
N ALA A 90 -13.68 5.70 -11.42
CA ALA A 90 -12.62 5.24 -12.31
C ALA A 90 -11.85 6.41 -12.95
N GLY A 91 -10.53 6.36 -12.91
CA GLY A 91 -9.63 7.38 -13.46
C GLY A 91 -9.45 8.63 -12.60
N LYS A 92 -10.24 8.82 -11.53
CA LYS A 92 -10.10 9.96 -10.61
C LYS A 92 -9.07 9.66 -9.52
N PRO A 93 -8.30 10.68 -9.05
CA PRO A 93 -7.46 10.52 -7.87
C PRO A 93 -8.34 10.35 -6.63
N VAL A 94 -7.99 9.38 -5.79
CA VAL A 94 -8.68 9.05 -4.55
C VAL A 94 -7.68 8.82 -3.42
N LEU A 95 -8.11 9.09 -2.20
CA LEU A 95 -7.47 8.62 -0.98
C LEU A 95 -8.31 7.47 -0.44
N VAL A 96 -7.69 6.32 -0.21
CA VAL A 96 -8.36 5.14 0.35
C VAL A 96 -7.74 4.82 1.69
N GLU A 97 -8.59 4.69 2.71
CA GLU A 97 -8.22 4.16 4.02
C GLU A 97 -8.80 2.76 4.16
N GLY A 98 -7.99 1.82 4.64
CA GLY A 98 -8.42 0.44 4.85
C GLY A 98 -7.38 -0.37 5.64
N THR A 99 -7.69 -1.65 5.86
CA THR A 99 -6.81 -2.57 6.59
C THR A 99 -6.22 -3.61 5.65
N LEU A 100 -4.95 -3.94 5.86
CA LEU A 100 -4.22 -5.02 5.16
C LEU A 100 -3.89 -6.18 6.10
#